data_AF-A0A7Y8KQE1-F1
#
_entry.id   AF-A0A7Y8KQE1-F1
#
_cell.length_a   1.000
_cell.length_b   1.000
_cell.length_c   1.000
_cell.angle_alpha   90.00
_cell.angle_beta   90.00
_cell.angle_gamma   90.00
#
_symmetry.space_group_name_H-M   'P 1'
#
loop_
_entity.id
_entity.type
_entity.pdbx_description
1 polymer ?
#
loop_
_entity_poly.entity_id
_entity_poly.type
_entity_poly.pdbx_seq_one_letter_code
_entity_poly.pdbx_strand_id
1 'polypeptide(L)'
;MSGTGFTRLSRVLAQAKEGDLFFECPGCDMVHGISTGNGPGPRWGYNGHAEAPTFTPSVLVRYNWSDGPRVCHSFVTDGRIQFLDDCTHKLAGQTVDLPDWEDEQ
;
A
#
# COMPACT_ATOMS: atom_id res chain seq x y z
N MET A 1 12.07 -24.26 7.70
CA MET A 1 10.71 -23.74 7.95
C MET A 1 10.51 -22.57 7.00
N SER A 2 10.01 -22.84 5.79
CA SER A 2 9.68 -21.79 4.81
C SER A 2 8.32 -21.20 5.17
N GLY A 3 8.31 -20.12 5.94
CA GLY A 3 7.11 -19.31 6.13
C GLY A 3 6.96 -18.38 4.93
N THR A 4 6.37 -18.85 3.84
CA THR A 4 5.94 -17.97 2.74
C THR A 4 4.57 -17.43 3.11
N GLY A 5 4.52 -16.36 3.91
CA GLY A 5 3.27 -15.71 4.31
C GLY A 5 3.52 -14.31 4.84
N PHE A 6 2.58 -13.39 4.60
CA PHE A 6 2.59 -12.09 5.24
C PHE A 6 2.38 -12.25 6.76
N THR A 7 3.09 -11.45 7.54
CA THR A 7 2.88 -11.27 8.98
C THR A 7 2.22 -9.92 9.19
N ARG A 8 1.05 -9.90 9.83
CA ARG A 8 0.35 -8.66 10.19
C ARG A 8 1.16 -7.90 11.25
N LEU A 9 1.41 -6.61 11.00
CA LEU A 9 2.10 -5.70 11.92
C LEU A 9 1.14 -4.84 12.74
N SER A 10 -0.05 -4.58 12.20
CA SER A 10 -1.09 -3.71 12.77
C SER A 10 -2.43 -4.02 12.12
N ARG A 11 -3.47 -3.21 12.39
CA ARG A 11 -4.72 -3.36 11.65
C ARG A 11 -4.61 -3.06 10.14
N VAL A 12 -3.67 -2.21 9.70
CA VAL A 12 -3.60 -1.72 8.31
C VAL A 12 -2.34 -2.15 7.55
N LEU A 13 -1.37 -2.76 8.22
CA LEU A 13 -0.04 -3.01 7.68
C LEU A 13 0.40 -4.45 7.92
N ALA A 14 0.97 -5.07 6.90
CA ALA A 14 1.62 -6.37 6.98
C ALA A 14 3.04 -6.32 6.42
N GLN A 15 3.84 -7.34 6.69
CA GLN A 15 5.18 -7.51 6.15
C GLN A 15 5.45 -8.94 5.67
N ALA A 16 6.26 -9.12 4.64
CA ALA A 16 6.76 -10.44 4.25
C ALA A 16 8.13 -10.75 4.87
N LYS A 17 8.98 -9.73 4.94
CA LYS A 17 10.28 -9.73 5.59
C LYS A 17 10.60 -8.29 5.98
N GLU A 18 11.66 -8.10 6.76
CA GLU A 18 12.12 -6.76 7.12
C GLU A 18 12.29 -5.89 5.86
N GLY A 19 11.64 -4.73 5.87
CA GLY A 19 11.65 -3.77 4.77
C GLY A 19 10.54 -3.93 3.74
N ASP A 20 9.92 -5.10 3.60
CA ASP A 20 8.85 -5.34 2.63
C ASP A 20 7.48 -5.21 3.30
N LEU A 21 6.82 -4.08 3.06
CA LEU A 21 5.56 -3.68 3.68
C LEU A 21 4.41 -3.77 2.69
N PHE A 22 3.25 -4.17 3.20
CA PHE A 22 2.03 -4.36 2.43
C PHE A 22 0.85 -3.69 3.11
N PHE A 23 -0.05 -3.10 2.33
CA PHE A 23 -1.32 -2.51 2.79
C PHE A 23 -2.41 -2.72 1.75
N GLU A 24 -3.66 -2.82 2.19
CA GLU A 24 -4.81 -2.93 1.29
C GLU A 24 -5.20 -1.56 0.71
N CYS A 25 -5.49 -1.53 -0.58
CA CYS A 25 -5.93 -0.33 -1.28
C CYS A 25 -7.44 -0.41 -1.58
N PRO A 26 -8.29 0.41 -0.93
CA PRO A 26 -9.74 0.42 -1.18
C PRO A 26 -10.14 1.09 -2.51
N GLY A 27 -9.16 1.64 -3.23
CA GLY A 27 -9.37 2.29 -4.52
C GLY A 27 -9.41 1.29 -5.67
N CYS A 28 -8.45 0.36 -5.69
CA CYS A 28 -8.30 -0.64 -6.73
C CYS A 28 -8.58 -2.08 -6.26
N ASP A 29 -8.95 -2.27 -5.00
CA ASP A 29 -9.26 -3.56 -4.38
C ASP A 29 -8.09 -4.57 -4.50
N MET A 30 -6.87 -4.09 -4.29
CA MET A 30 -5.64 -4.90 -4.33
C MET A 30 -4.71 -4.58 -3.17
N VAL A 31 -3.87 -5.54 -2.81
CA VAL A 31 -2.76 -5.33 -1.88
C VAL A 31 -1.61 -4.60 -2.58
N HIS A 32 -1.20 -3.47 -2.04
CA HIS A 32 -0.03 -2.73 -2.49
C HIS A 32 1.20 -3.14 -1.67
N GLY A 33 2.31 -3.41 -2.36
CA GLY A 33 3.60 -3.70 -1.74
C GLY A 33 4.60 -2.58 -1.98
N ILE A 34 5.34 -2.20 -0.95
CA ILE A 34 6.47 -1.27 -1.03
C ILE A 34 7.69 -1.85 -0.32
N SER A 35 8.87 -1.45 -0.76
CA SER A 35 10.12 -1.76 -0.05
C SER A 35 10.69 -0.52 0.62
N THR A 36 11.24 -0.69 1.82
CA THR A 36 11.85 0.35 2.65
C THR A 36 13.30 -0.03 3.00
N GLY A 37 14.05 0.90 3.58
CA GLY A 37 15.45 0.69 3.94
C GLY A 37 16.39 0.58 2.74
N ASN A 38 17.55 -0.06 2.94
CA ASN A 38 18.57 -0.21 1.91
C ASN A 38 18.27 -1.37 0.96
N GLY A 39 18.55 -1.19 -0.33
CA GLY A 39 18.51 -2.27 -1.31
C GLY A 39 18.20 -1.80 -2.73
N PRO A 40 18.13 -2.73 -3.70
CA PRO A 40 17.91 -2.39 -5.10
C PRO A 40 16.46 -2.02 -5.39
N GLY A 41 16.26 -1.07 -6.31
CA GLY A 41 14.94 -0.63 -6.76
C GLY A 41 14.34 0.48 -5.90
N PRO A 42 13.07 0.84 -6.12
CA PRO A 42 12.40 1.91 -5.40
C PRO A 42 12.39 1.67 -3.87
N ARG A 43 12.69 2.72 -3.10
CA ARG A 43 12.71 2.68 -1.62
C ARG A 43 11.96 3.85 -1.03
N TRP A 44 10.92 3.53 -0.27
CA TRP A 44 10.14 4.52 0.46
C TRP A 44 10.72 4.74 1.84
N GLY A 45 10.70 6.00 2.28
CA GLY A 45 10.78 6.33 3.69
C GLY A 45 9.52 5.84 4.39
N TYR A 46 9.68 5.35 5.62
CA TYR A 46 8.61 4.89 6.49
C TYR A 46 8.82 5.47 7.88
N ASN A 47 7.76 5.99 8.51
CA ASN A 47 7.81 6.59 9.85
C ASN A 47 7.95 5.57 10.99
N GLY A 48 7.88 4.26 10.72
CA GLY A 48 7.98 3.22 11.74
C GLY A 48 6.67 2.93 12.50
N HIS A 49 5.58 3.61 12.18
CA HIS A 49 4.32 3.50 12.92
C HIS A 49 3.30 2.60 12.20
N ALA A 50 3.17 1.35 12.65
CA ALA A 50 2.39 0.36 11.91
C ALA A 50 0.87 0.65 11.90
N GLU A 51 0.32 1.24 12.96
CA GLU A 51 -1.12 1.58 13.06
C GLU A 51 -1.51 2.86 12.28
N ALA A 52 -0.51 3.69 11.96
CA ALA A 52 -0.68 4.98 11.29
C ALA A 52 0.52 5.23 10.36
N PRO A 53 0.69 4.36 9.34
CA PRO A 53 1.86 4.43 8.48
C PRO A 53 1.86 5.72 7.68
N THR A 54 3.07 6.25 7.49
CA THR A 54 3.36 7.31 6.53
C THR A 54 4.49 6.85 5.63
N PHE A 55 4.27 6.94 4.32
CA PHE A 55 5.26 6.60 3.30
C PHE A 55 5.65 7.82 2.48
N THR A 56 6.95 7.91 2.15
CA THR A 56 7.48 9.00 1.33
C THR A 56 8.42 8.46 0.26
N PRO A 57 8.33 8.89 -1.02
CA PRO A 57 7.33 9.79 -1.60
C PRO A 57 5.96 9.09 -1.80
N SER A 58 5.13 9.57 -2.74
CA SER A 58 3.90 8.88 -3.13
C SER A 58 4.16 7.44 -3.62
N VAL A 59 3.14 6.61 -3.54
CA VAL A 59 3.12 5.24 -4.05
C VAL A 59 2.41 5.23 -5.40
N LEU A 60 3.13 4.80 -6.45
CA LEU A 60 2.58 4.68 -7.81
C LEU A 60 2.54 3.20 -8.21
N VAL A 61 1.33 2.69 -8.43
CA VAL A 61 1.06 1.33 -8.89
C VAL A 61 0.47 1.39 -10.29
N ARG A 62 1.08 0.63 -11.20
CA ARG A 62 0.62 0.45 -12.59
C ARG A 62 0.37 -1.03 -12.83
N TYR A 63 -0.79 -1.36 -13.39
CA TYR A 63 -1.20 -2.75 -13.62
C TYR A 63 -2.10 -2.84 -14.86
N ASN A 64 -2.23 -4.04 -15.41
CA ASN A 64 -3.12 -4.30 -16.54
C ASN A 64 -4.35 -5.08 -16.07
N TRP A 65 -5.52 -4.66 -16.52
CA TRP A 65 -6.77 -5.39 -16.37
C TRP A 65 -7.29 -5.86 -17.74
N SER A 66 -8.37 -6.64 -17.75
CA SER A 66 -8.96 -7.17 -18.99
C SER A 66 -9.37 -6.09 -19.99
N ASP A 67 -9.70 -4.89 -19.51
CA ASP A 67 -10.15 -3.75 -20.32
C ASP A 67 -9.11 -2.65 -20.50
N GLY A 68 -7.87 -2.84 -20.01
CA GLY A 68 -6.75 -1.94 -20.28
C GLY A 68 -5.84 -1.64 -19.09
N PRO A 69 -4.85 -0.76 -19.28
CA PRO A 69 -3.92 -0.35 -18.23
C PRO A 69 -4.63 0.53 -17.20
N ARG A 70 -4.25 0.34 -15.93
CA ARG A 70 -4.76 1.05 -14.77
C ARG A 70 -3.62 1.67 -13.97
N VAL A 71 -3.94 2.78 -13.31
CA VAL A 71 -3.05 3.52 -12.41
C VAL A 71 -3.76 3.71 -11.07
N CYS A 72 -3.03 3.44 -9.99
CA CYS A 72 -3.34 3.89 -8.64
C CYS A 72 -2.13 4.67 -8.12
N HIS A 73 -2.31 5.95 -7.80
CA HIS A 73 -1.28 6.85 -7.35
C HIS A 73 -1.75 7.54 -6.07
N SER A 74 -1.01 7.36 -4.97
CA SER A 74 -1.48 7.84 -3.68
C SER A 74 -0.37 8.32 -2.76
N PHE A 75 -0.72 9.20 -1.82
CA PHE A 75 0.03 9.40 -0.60
C PHE A 75 -0.60 8.56 0.52
N VAL A 76 0.24 7.96 1.36
CA VAL A 76 -0.19 7.33 2.61
C VAL A 76 0.40 8.13 3.75
N THR A 77 -0.45 8.68 4.61
CA THR A 77 -0.05 9.55 5.73
C THR A 77 -0.98 9.33 6.90
N ASP A 78 -0.40 9.07 8.08
CA ASP A 78 -1.11 8.85 9.34
C ASP A 78 -2.25 7.83 9.24
N GLY A 79 -2.00 6.73 8.50
CA GLY A 79 -2.98 5.66 8.32
C GLY A 79 -4.14 5.99 7.37
N ARG A 80 -4.03 7.07 6.61
CA ARG A 80 -4.97 7.47 5.56
C ARG A 80 -4.32 7.39 4.20
N ILE A 81 -5.15 7.11 3.19
CA ILE A 81 -4.74 7.08 1.79
C ILE A 81 -5.41 8.23 1.04
N GLN A 82 -4.59 9.14 0.51
CA GLN A 82 -5.01 10.21 -0.40
C GLN A 82 -4.71 9.77 -1.83
N PHE A 83 -5.73 9.57 -2.64
CA PHE A 83 -5.58 9.25 -4.06
C PHE A 83 -5.39 10.53 -4.88
N LEU A 84 -4.45 10.48 -5.82
CA LEU A 84 -4.19 11.58 -6.74
C LEU A 84 -5.11 11.52 -7.96
N ASP A 85 -5.24 12.66 -8.66
CA ASP A 85 -6.18 12.82 -9.77
C ASP A 85 -5.85 11.96 -11.00
N ASP A 86 -4.63 11.43 -11.09
CA ASP A 86 -4.20 10.51 -12.15
C ASP A 86 -4.53 9.03 -11.86
N CYS A 87 -5.25 8.75 -10.77
CA CYS A 87 -5.87 7.45 -10.54
C CYS A 87 -6.95 7.13 -11.59
N THR A 88 -7.01 5.86 -12.00
CA THR A 88 -8.01 5.36 -12.97
C THR A 88 -9.26 4.75 -12.31
N HIS A 89 -9.33 4.75 -10.98
CA HIS A 89 -10.43 4.18 -10.20
C HIS A 89 -11.30 5.28 -9.57
N LYS A 90 -12.48 4.90 -9.08
CA LYS A 90 -13.54 5.82 -8.59
C LYS A 90 -13.17 6.73 -7.42
N LEU A 91 -12.07 6.43 -6.71
CA LEU A 91 -11.61 7.19 -5.56
C LEU A 91 -10.55 8.23 -5.91
N ALA A 92 -10.25 8.47 -7.20
CA ALA A 92 -9.35 9.56 -7.61
C ALA A 92 -9.75 10.90 -6.97
N GLY A 93 -8.76 11.62 -6.45
CA GLY A 93 -8.94 12.90 -5.75
C GLY A 93 -9.54 12.80 -4.34
N GLN A 94 -9.79 11.59 -3.81
CA GLN A 94 -10.39 11.40 -2.49
C GLN A 94 -9.35 10.94 -1.45
N THR A 95 -9.62 11.24 -0.19
CA THR A 95 -8.87 10.73 0.96
C THR A 95 -9.78 9.89 1.83
N VAL A 96 -9.39 8.65 2.12
CA VAL A 96 -10.10 7.72 2.99
C VAL A 96 -9.15 7.10 4.02
N ASP A 97 -9.70 6.50 5.07
CA ASP A 97 -8.90 5.69 6.00
C ASP A 97 -8.39 4.42 5.29
N LEU A 98 -7.17 3.98 5.62
CA LEU A 98 -6.75 2.63 5.24
C LEU A 98 -7.69 1.62 5.90
N PRO A 99 -8.23 0.67 5.12
CA PRO A 99 -9.11 -0.36 5.66
C PRO A 99 -8.32 -1.24 6.62
N ASP A 100 -9.04 -1.85 7.56
CA ASP A 100 -8.48 -2.94 8.33
C ASP A 100 -8.21 -4.09 7.35
N TRP A 101 -7.04 -4.70 7.48
CA TRP A 101 -6.71 -5.95 6.79
C TRP A 101 -7.78 -6.96 7.18
N GLU A 102 -8.51 -7.49 6.19
CA GLU A 102 -9.57 -8.45 6.47
C GLU A 102 -8.94 -9.67 7.14
N ASP A 103 -9.20 -9.86 8.43
CA ASP A 103 -8.89 -11.10 9.13
C ASP A 103 -9.84 -12.16 8.57
N GLU A 104 -9.32 -12.96 7.63
CA GLU A 104 -9.90 -14.23 7.16
C GLU A 104 -11.13 -14.14 6.24
N GLN A 105 -10.98 -14.79 5.08
CA GLN A 105 -12.04 -15.64 4.52
C GLN A 105 -11.62 -17.09 4.76
#